data_AF-A0A2S8BL19-F1
#
_entry.id   AF-A0A2S8BL19-F1
#
_cell.length_a   1.000
_cell.length_b   1.000
_cell.length_c   1.000
_cell.angle_alpha   90.00
_cell.angle_beta   90.00
_cell.angle_gamma   90.00
#
_symmetry.space_group_name_H-M   'P 1'
#
loop_
_entity.id
_entity.type
_entity.pdbx_description
1 polymer ?
#
loop_
_entity_poly.entity_id
_entity_poly.type
_entity_poly.pdbx_seq_one_letter_code
_entity_poly.pdbx_strand_id
1 'polypeptide(L)'
;MVVGFPRTLADRTGPAARDAIHVADALARRIDPVPVRLADERLTTVSAQRSLRAAGVRAKGQRGIIDQAAAVAILQSWLDQQRAALAPPGGVNGV
;
A
#
# COMPACT_ATOMS: atom_id res chain seq x y z
N MET A 1 -4.73 -9.76 -5.45
CA MET A 1 -3.40 -9.13 -5.37
C MET A 1 -3.55 -7.62 -5.27
N VAL A 2 -2.69 -6.94 -4.52
CA VAL A 2 -2.70 -5.49 -4.35
C VAL A 2 -1.42 -4.90 -4.92
N VAL A 3 -1.52 -3.82 -5.69
CA VAL A 3 -0.40 -3.05 -6.26
C VAL A 3 -0.49 -1.61 -5.78
N GLY A 4 0.63 -1.04 -5.33
CA GLY A 4 0.70 0.36 -4.92
C GLY A 4 0.41 1.30 -6.08
N PHE A 5 -0.38 2.34 -5.82
CA PHE A 5 -0.71 3.39 -6.76
C PHE A 5 -0.19 4.73 -6.23
N PRO A 6 0.99 5.19 -6.71
CA PRO A 6 1.64 6.37 -6.18
C PRO A 6 0.87 7.62 -6.54
N ARG A 7 0.30 8.25 -5.51
CA ARG A 7 -0.32 9.57 -5.58
C ARG A 7 0.43 10.54 -4.69
N THR A 8 0.54 11.79 -5.14
CA THR A 8 1.01 12.87 -4.28
C THR A 8 -0.07 13.24 -3.25
N LEU A 9 0.32 13.94 -2.17
CA LEU A 9 -0.65 14.43 -1.18
C LEU A 9 -1.68 15.40 -1.75
N ALA A 10 -1.36 16.07 -2.87
CA ALA A 10 -2.27 16.92 -3.64
C ALA A 10 -3.12 16.14 -4.67
N ASP A 11 -3.23 14.82 -4.50
CA ASP A 11 -3.97 13.89 -5.37
C ASP A 11 -3.52 13.85 -6.85
N ARG A 12 -2.32 14.36 -7.14
CA ARG A 12 -1.73 14.29 -8.48
C ARG A 12 -1.03 12.97 -8.71
N THR A 13 -1.17 12.43 -9.92
CA THR A 13 -0.50 11.22 -10.42
C THR A 13 0.60 11.60 -11.43
N GLY A 14 1.77 10.98 -11.32
CA GLY A 14 2.92 11.19 -12.22
C GLY A 14 3.25 9.95 -13.07
N PRO A 15 4.41 9.93 -13.76
CA PRO A 15 4.87 8.79 -14.55
C PRO A 15 4.84 7.45 -13.82
N ALA A 16 5.26 7.44 -12.54
CA ALA A 16 5.24 6.24 -11.70
C ALA A 16 3.84 5.62 -11.53
N ALA A 17 2.78 6.44 -11.58
CA ALA A 17 1.40 5.93 -11.51
C ALA A 17 1.01 5.19 -12.79
N ARG A 18 1.53 5.61 -13.95
CA ARG A 18 1.33 4.92 -15.23
C ARG A 18 2.08 3.59 -15.24
N ASP A 19 3.31 3.57 -14.72
CA ASP A 19 4.09 2.33 -14.60
C ASP A 19 3.37 1.32 -13.69
N ALA A 20 2.82 1.78 -12.56
CA ALA A 20 2.04 0.95 -11.66
C ALA A 20 0.79 0.35 -12.34
N ILE A 21 0.08 1.13 -13.17
CA ILE A 21 -1.05 0.63 -13.96
C ILE A 21 -0.60 -0.44 -14.95
N HIS A 22 0.45 -0.19 -15.73
CA HIS A 22 0.96 -1.16 -16.70
C HIS A 22 1.39 -2.48 -16.05
N VAL A 23 2.06 -2.40 -14.90
CA VAL A 23 2.45 -3.58 -14.13
C VAL A 23 1.22 -4.33 -13.62
N ALA A 24 0.23 -3.62 -13.07
CA ALA A 24 -1.01 -4.23 -12.58
C ALA A 24 -1.77 -4.95 -13.71
N ASP A 25 -1.89 -4.33 -14.89
CA ASP A 25 -2.55 -4.90 -16.06
C ASP A 25 -1.81 -6.14 -16.58
N ALA A 26 -0.48 -6.09 -16.66
CA ALA A 26 0.33 -7.23 -17.06
C ALA A 26 0.21 -8.40 -16.09
N LEU A 27 0.20 -8.12 -14.78
CA LEU A 27 -0.02 -9.13 -13.75
C LEU A 27 -1.42 -9.71 -13.83
N ALA A 28 -2.46 -8.89 -13.97
CA ALA A 28 -3.86 -9.34 -14.04
C ALA A 28 -4.05 -10.39 -15.13
N ARG A 29 -3.50 -10.16 -16.33
CA ARG A 29 -3.55 -11.13 -17.44
C ARG A 29 -2.83 -12.44 -17.13
N ARG A 30 -1.79 -12.41 -16.31
CA ARG A 30 -0.92 -13.56 -16.06
C ARG A 30 -1.39 -14.44 -14.89
N ILE A 31 -2.19 -13.88 -13.98
CA ILE A 31 -2.63 -14.56 -12.76
C ILE A 31 -4.15 -14.79 -12.72
N ASP A 32 -4.83 -14.63 -13.84
CA ASP A 32 -6.25 -14.93 -13.99
C ASP A 32 -6.59 -16.32 -13.39
N PRO A 33 -7.65 -16.47 -12.58
CA PRO A 33 -8.72 -15.50 -12.28
C PRO A 33 -8.48 -14.61 -11.04
N VAL A 34 -7.26 -14.53 -10.51
CA VAL A 34 -7.00 -13.75 -9.29
C VAL A 34 -7.09 -12.25 -9.57
N PRO A 35 -7.97 -11.49 -8.90
CA PRO A 35 -8.13 -10.06 -9.17
C PRO A 35 -6.91 -9.26 -8.71
N VAL A 36 -6.46 -8.33 -9.54
CA VAL A 36 -5.44 -7.32 -9.20
C VAL A 36 -6.12 -6.00 -8.92
N ARG A 37 -5.77 -5.34 -7.81
CA ARG A 37 -6.34 -4.06 -7.38
C ARG A 37 -5.23 -3.04 -7.14
N LEU A 38 -5.46 -1.81 -7.57
CA LEU A 38 -4.62 -0.66 -7.25
C LEU A 38 -5.02 -0.09 -5.89
N ALA A 39 -4.06 0.12 -5.00
CA ALA A 39 -4.27 0.71 -3.68
C ALA A 39 -3.49 2.01 -3.53
N ASP A 40 -4.11 3.03 -2.95
CA ASP A 40 -3.47 4.33 -2.70
C ASP A 40 -2.23 4.15 -1.80
N GLU A 41 -1.09 4.62 -2.28
CA GLU A 41 0.22 4.46 -1.66
C GLU A 41 0.66 5.71 -0.86
N ARG A 42 -0.19 6.73 -0.70
CA ARG A 42 0.18 7.94 0.07
C ARG A 42 0.70 7.60 1.47
N LEU A 43 1.77 8.28 1.88
CA LEU A 43 2.41 8.18 3.21
C LEU A 43 3.02 6.80 3.56
N THR A 44 3.03 5.83 2.63
CA THR A 44 3.55 4.48 2.86
C THR A 44 5.07 4.46 3.03
N THR A 45 5.83 5.23 2.25
CA THR A 45 7.29 5.31 2.41
C THR A 45 7.68 5.93 3.75
N VAL A 46 6.94 6.94 4.21
CA VAL A 46 7.20 7.61 5.49
C VAL A 46 6.88 6.69 6.67
N SER A 47 5.73 5.99 6.61
CA SER A 47 5.37 5.00 7.64
C SER A 47 6.32 3.80 7.64
N ALA A 48 6.70 3.28 6.47
CA ALA A 48 7.69 2.22 6.32
C ALA A 48 9.06 2.62 6.91
N GLN A 49 9.56 3.82 6.60
CA GLN A 49 10.80 4.35 7.19
C GLN A 49 10.69 4.49 8.71
N ARG A 50 9.54 4.93 9.23
CA ARG A 50 9.29 5.03 10.68
C ARG A 50 9.32 3.65 11.35
N SER A 51 8.64 2.66 10.76
CA SER A 51 8.61 1.28 11.28
C SER A 51 10.00 0.63 11.28
N LEU A 52 10.77 0.81 10.20
CA LEU A 52 12.15 0.29 10.14
C LEU A 52 13.07 0.94 11.18
N ARG A 53 12.91 2.25 11.43
CA ARG A 53 13.64 2.93 12.50
C ARG A 53 13.24 2.44 13.89
N ALA A 54 11.94 2.24 14.14
CA ALA A 54 11.43 1.70 15.40
C ALA A 54 11.95 0.26 15.66
N ALA A 55 12.13 -0.52 14.59
CA ALA A 55 12.73 -1.86 14.65
C ALA A 55 14.27 -1.85 14.76
N GLY A 56 14.91 -0.69 14.92
CA GLY A 56 16.37 -0.57 15.11
C GLY A 56 17.21 -0.76 13.84
N VAL A 57 16.59 -0.79 12.64
CA VAL A 57 17.30 -0.96 11.38
C VAL A 57 18.03 0.33 11.01
N ARG A 58 19.36 0.29 10.95
CA ARG A 58 20.20 1.43 10.54
C ARG A 58 19.95 1.79 9.06
N ALA A 59 20.06 3.07 8.71
CA ALA A 59 19.75 3.59 7.36
C ALA A 59 20.40 2.82 6.20
N LYS A 60 21.64 2.33 6.38
CA LYS A 60 22.35 1.52 5.37
C LYS A 60 21.66 0.16 5.09
N GLY A 61 21.01 -0.44 6.09
CA GLY A 61 20.21 -1.66 5.95
C GLY A 61 18.78 -1.43 5.49
N GLN A 62 18.28 -0.19 5.54
CA GLN A 62 16.91 0.12 5.15
C GLN A 62 16.68 0.02 3.64
N ARG A 63 17.69 0.35 2.81
CA ARG A 63 17.54 0.38 1.34
C ARG A 63 17.10 -0.96 0.73
N GLY A 64 17.47 -2.10 1.32
CA GLY A 64 17.04 -3.41 0.84
C GLY A 64 15.68 -3.87 1.38
N ILE A 65 15.21 -3.27 2.47
CA ILE A 65 13.98 -3.69 3.18
C ILE A 65 12.83 -2.70 2.93
N ILE A 66 13.13 -1.49 2.47
CA ILE A 66 12.14 -0.41 2.30
C ILE A 66 11.02 -0.80 1.35
N ASP A 67 11.31 -1.55 0.29
CA ASP A 67 10.31 -2.00 -0.69
C ASP A 67 9.35 -3.02 -0.06
N GLN A 68 9.86 -3.93 0.77
CA GLN A 68 9.03 -4.89 1.52
C GLN A 68 8.19 -4.18 2.58
N ALA A 69 8.78 -3.23 3.31
CA ALA A 69 8.08 -2.45 4.32
C ALA A 69 6.98 -1.58 3.69
N ALA A 70 7.22 -1.01 2.51
CA ALA A 70 6.22 -0.28 1.74
C ALA A 70 5.09 -1.22 1.27
N ALA A 71 5.40 -2.41 0.76
CA ALA A 71 4.40 -3.39 0.37
C ALA A 71 3.49 -3.81 1.56
N VAL A 72 4.07 -4.02 2.74
CA VAL A 72 3.32 -4.28 3.97
C VAL A 72 2.42 -3.10 4.32
N ALA A 73 2.93 -1.87 4.27
CA ALA A 73 2.15 -0.67 4.57
C ALA A 73 0.98 -0.47 3.60
N ILE A 74 1.18 -0.71 2.30
CA ILE A 74 0.13 -0.67 1.28
C ILE A 74 -0.96 -1.69 1.60
N LEU A 75 -0.57 -2.94 1.89
CA LEU A 75 -1.53 -4.00 2.19
C LEU A 75 -2.33 -3.70 3.45
N GLN A 76 -1.68 -3.24 4.52
CA GLN A 76 -2.38 -2.87 5.76
C GLN A 76 -3.38 -1.73 5.52
N SER A 77 -2.97 -0.67 4.82
CA SER A 77 -3.87 0.43 4.44
C SER A 77 -5.10 -0.07 3.67
N TRP A 78 -4.91 -0.99 2.72
CA TRP A 78 -6.02 -1.57 1.96
C TRP A 78 -6.96 -2.42 2.83
N LEU A 79 -6.41 -3.23 3.75
CA LEU A 79 -7.20 -4.05 4.68
C LEU A 79 -8.01 -3.19 5.65
N ASP A 80 -7.43 -2.11 6.16
CA ASP A 80 -8.11 -1.18 7.07
C ASP A 80 -9.28 -0.48 6.37
N GLN A 81 -9.10 -0.05 5.12
CA GLN A 81 -10.18 0.53 4.30
C GLN A 81 -11.32 -0.46 4.06
N GLN A 82 -10.98 -1.72 3.71
CA GLN A 82 -11.98 -2.77 3.55
C GLN A 82 -12.73 -3.05 4.85
N ARG A 83 -12.03 -3.16 5.99
CA ARG A 83 -12.65 -3.37 7.29
C ARG A 83 -13.59 -2.23 7.67
N ALA A 84 -13.20 -0.98 7.41
CA ALA A 84 -14.06 0.18 7.63
C ALA A 84 -15.30 0.17 6.73
N ALA A 85 -15.16 -0.24 5.46
CA ALA A 85 -16.29 -0.36 4.54
C ALA A 85 -17.25 -1.52 4.88
N LEU A 86 -16.72 -2.58 5.49
CA LEU A 86 -17.49 -3.75 5.96
C LEU A 86 -18.13 -3.54 7.33
N ALA A 87 -17.73 -2.50 8.08
CA ALA A 87 -18.31 -2.21 9.38
C ALA A 87 -19.75 -1.68 9.21
N PRO A 88 -20.75 -2.25 9.90
CA PRO A 88 -22.10 -1.72 9.85
C PRO A 88 -22.12 -0.28 10.39
N PRO A 89 -22.86 0.65 9.77
CA PRO A 89 -23.00 1.99 10.29
C PRO A 89 -23.68 1.92 11.66
N GLY A 90 -22.93 2.20 12.74
CA GLY A 90 -23.46 2.29 14.10
C GLY A 90 -22.96 1.27 15.13
N GLY A 91 -21.88 0.51 14.86
CA GLY A 91 -21.26 -0.34 15.88
C GLY A 91 -20.65 0.49 17.03
N VAL A 92 -21.42 0.68 18.10
CA VAL A 92 -20.92 1.22 19.37
C VAL A 92 -19.76 0.35 19.88
N ASN A 93 -18.59 0.96 20.05
CA ASN A 93 -17.49 0.34 20.80
C ASN A 93 -17.92 0.27 22.26
N GLY A 94 -18.34 -0.91 22.71
CA GLY A 94 -18.44 -1.24 24.12
C GLY A 94 -17.03 -1.39 24.69
N VAL A 95 -16.78 -0.57 25.73
CA VAL A 95 -15.78 -0.69 26.82
C VAL A 95 -15.00 -1.99 26.93
#